data_AF-A0A167SYD5-F1
#
_entry.id   AF-A0A167SYD5-F1
#
_cell.length_a   1.000
_cell.length_b   1.000
_cell.length_c   1.000
_cell.angle_alpha   90.00
_cell.angle_beta   90.00
_cell.angle_gamma   90.00
#
_symmetry.space_group_name_H-M   'P 1'
#
loop_
_entity.id
_entity.type
_entity.pdbx_description
1 polymer ?
#
loop_
_entity_poly.entity_id
_entity_poly.type
_entity_poly.pdbx_seq_one_letter_code
_entity_poly.pdbx_strand_id
1 'polypeptide(L)'
;GHHYHIYPQPNLPSADLYNQILDWLDCYELLTDNYIFPLLHINGVIEPHQMITSDMAQKIITDSATAAGLPAAYLFMTHCFRRGGAQYRFMFAPIGE
;
A
#
# COMPACT_ATOMS: atom_id res chain seq x y z
N GLY A 1 13.30 11.87 10.21
CA GLY A 1 12.30 11.23 9.33
C GLY A 1 11.87 12.25 8.31
N HIS A 2 11.49 11.82 7.10
CA HIS A 2 10.88 12.70 6.11
C HIS A 2 9.36 12.72 6.37
N HIS A 3 8.76 13.90 6.39
CA HIS A 3 7.32 14.06 6.39
C HIS A 3 6.85 14.04 4.94
N TYR A 4 5.87 13.18 4.65
CA TYR A 4 5.22 13.12 3.35
C TYR A 4 3.75 13.48 3.53
N HIS A 5 3.24 14.35 2.66
CA HIS A 5 1.82 14.65 2.61
C HIS A 5 1.16 13.71 1.59
N ILE A 6 0.02 13.12 1.98
CA ILE A 6 -0.87 12.37 1.08
C ILE A 6 -2.08 13.27 0.87
N TYR A 7 -2.40 13.56 -0.38
CA TYR A 7 -3.51 14.44 -0.76
C TYR A 7 -4.61 13.63 -1.45
N PRO A 8 -5.89 14.03 -1.30
CA PRO A 8 -6.99 13.43 -2.06
C PRO A 8 -6.76 13.52 -3.57
N GLN A 9 -7.19 12.50 -4.30
CA GLN A 9 -7.11 12.38 -5.76
C GLN A 9 -8.50 12.10 -6.35
N PRO A 10 -9.44 13.08 -6.29
CA PRO A 10 -10.85 12.86 -6.61
C PRO A 10 -11.10 12.48 -8.08
N ASN A 11 -10.17 12.83 -8.98
CA ASN A 11 -10.25 12.52 -10.39
C ASN A 11 -9.78 11.09 -10.71
N LEU A 12 -9.07 10.43 -9.79
CA LEU A 12 -8.61 9.06 -9.92
C LEU A 12 -8.89 8.24 -8.63
N PRO A 13 -10.17 7.96 -8.31
CA PRO A 13 -10.54 7.30 -7.05
C PRO A 13 -9.86 5.94 -6.83
N SER A 14 -9.56 5.22 -7.92
CA SER A 14 -8.86 3.93 -7.86
C SER A 14 -7.41 4.03 -7.40
N ALA A 15 -6.80 5.22 -7.46
CA ALA A 15 -5.44 5.47 -6.98
C ALA A 15 -5.39 6.41 -5.76
N ASP A 16 -6.54 6.92 -5.31
CA ASP A 16 -6.65 7.88 -4.21
C ASP A 16 -6.27 7.26 -2.86
N LEU A 17 -4.98 7.28 -2.56
CA LEU A 17 -4.43 6.73 -1.33
C LEU A 17 -4.99 7.41 -0.09
N TYR A 18 -5.36 8.70 -0.16
CA TYR A 18 -5.90 9.42 0.99
C TYR A 18 -7.21 8.78 1.43
N ASN A 19 -8.17 8.65 0.52
CA ASN A 19 -9.47 8.06 0.84
C ASN A 19 -9.36 6.55 1.10
N GLN A 20 -8.53 5.81 0.35
CA GLN A 20 -8.33 4.37 0.58
C GLN A 20 -7.74 4.06 1.96
N ILE A 21 -6.84 4.90 2.48
CA ILE A 21 -6.31 4.72 3.84
C ILE A 21 -7.38 5.01 4.89
N LEU A 22 -8.24 6.02 4.67
CA LEU A 22 -9.35 6.29 5.60
C LEU A 22 -10.34 5.12 5.62
N ASP A 23 -10.76 4.62 4.47
CA ASP A 23 -11.64 3.44 4.38
C ASP A 23 -11.01 2.21 5.05
N TRP A 24 -9.69 2.03 4.86
CA TRP A 24 -8.94 0.98 5.53
C TRP A 24 -8.92 1.16 7.04
N LEU A 25 -8.68 2.37 7.53
CA LEU A 25 -8.69 2.70 8.96
C LEU A 25 -10.08 2.48 9.56
N ASP A 26 -11.16 2.87 8.90
CA ASP A 26 -12.52 2.61 9.38
C ASP A 26 -12.80 1.10 9.51
N CYS A 27 -12.31 0.30 8.55
CA CYS A 27 -12.36 -1.17 8.67
C CYS A 27 -11.45 -1.69 9.80
N TYR A 28 -10.32 -1.04 10.03
CA TYR A 28 -9.26 -1.47 10.93
C TYR A 28 -9.38 -0.95 12.37
N GLU A 29 -10.16 0.11 12.65
CA GLU A 29 -10.45 0.61 14.01
C GLU A 29 -11.19 -0.43 14.85
N LEU A 30 -11.79 -1.44 14.22
CA LEU A 30 -12.32 -2.64 14.88
C LEU A 30 -11.20 -3.60 15.36
N LEU A 31 -10.00 -3.45 14.79
CA LEU A 31 -8.73 -4.18 14.90
C LEU A 31 -7.94 -3.91 16.20
N THR A 32 -7.00 -2.93 16.18
CA THR A 32 -6.19 -2.43 17.33
C THR A 32 -5.38 -1.16 16.95
N ASP A 33 -4.66 -0.54 17.92
CA ASP A 33 -3.85 0.69 17.76
C ASP A 33 -2.37 0.52 17.31
N ASN A 34 -1.85 -0.70 17.11
CA ASN A 34 -0.37 -0.88 17.06
C ASN A 34 0.28 -0.66 15.68
N TYR A 35 -0.38 -1.07 14.59
CA TYR A 35 0.18 -1.02 13.24
C TYR A 35 -0.90 -0.66 12.22
N ILE A 36 -0.59 0.26 11.30
CA ILE A 36 -1.48 0.61 10.18
C ILE A 36 -1.65 -0.58 9.22
N PHE A 37 -0.59 -1.37 9.02
CA PHE A 37 -0.61 -2.58 8.19
C PHE A 37 -0.20 -3.80 9.02
N PRO A 38 -1.17 -4.52 9.61
CA PRO A 38 -0.92 -5.73 10.38
C PRO A 38 -0.51 -6.89 9.47
N LEU A 39 -0.02 -7.97 10.07
CA LEU A 39 0.22 -9.21 9.35
C LEU A 39 -1.12 -9.83 8.93
N LEU A 40 -1.24 -10.11 7.64
CA LEU A 40 -2.38 -10.81 7.05
C LEU A 40 -1.97 -12.24 6.74
N HIS A 41 -2.65 -13.20 7.36
CA HIS A 41 -2.47 -14.61 7.05
C HIS A 41 -3.26 -14.98 5.80
N ILE A 42 -2.78 -16.01 5.09
CA ILE A 42 -3.41 -16.55 3.87
C ILE A 42 -4.88 -16.94 4.11
N ASN A 43 -5.21 -17.26 5.36
CA ASN A 43 -6.52 -17.73 5.78
C ASN A 43 -7.49 -16.56 6.09
N GLY A 44 -7.07 -15.31 5.85
CA GLY A 44 -7.85 -14.10 6.17
C GLY A 44 -7.77 -13.68 7.64
N VAL A 45 -6.95 -14.36 8.45
CA VAL A 45 -6.73 -13.98 9.86
C VAL A 45 -5.80 -12.77 9.91
N ILE A 46 -6.23 -11.73 10.63
CA ILE A 46 -5.45 -10.52 10.89
C ILE A 46 -4.75 -10.69 12.23
N GLU A 47 -3.42 -10.53 12.25
CA GLU A 47 -2.64 -10.46 13.49
C GLU A 47 -2.25 -9.01 13.77
N PRO A 48 -3.05 -8.30 14.59
CA PRO A 48 -2.95 -6.85 14.69
C PRO A 48 -1.72 -6.39 15.50
N HIS A 49 -1.10 -7.29 16.26
CA HIS A 49 0.11 -7.00 17.03
C HIS A 49 1.41 -7.32 16.28
N GLN A 50 1.33 -7.69 15.00
CA GLN A 50 2.49 -7.98 14.18
C GLN A 50 2.44 -7.15 12.90
N MET A 51 3.56 -6.52 12.54
CA MET A 51 3.69 -5.79 11.28
C MET A 51 3.79 -6.77 10.11
N ILE A 52 3.21 -6.41 8.96
CA ILE A 52 3.45 -7.11 7.71
C ILE A 52 4.95 -7.20 7.39
N THR A 53 5.41 -8.36 6.91
CA THR A 53 6.79 -8.54 6.47
C THR A 53 6.99 -8.10 5.01
N SER A 54 8.23 -7.76 4.64
CA SER A 54 8.56 -7.43 3.25
C SER A 54 8.19 -8.56 2.28
N ASP A 55 8.41 -9.82 2.69
CA ASP A 55 8.09 -10.99 1.89
C ASP A 55 6.58 -11.15 1.69
N MET A 56 5.78 -10.89 2.73
CA MET A 56 4.32 -10.92 2.63
C MET A 56 3.81 -9.81 1.71
N ALA A 57 4.32 -8.59 1.85
CA ALA A 57 3.97 -7.48 0.96
C ALA A 57 4.32 -7.80 -0.50
N GLN A 58 5.50 -8.37 -0.75
CA GLN A 58 5.92 -8.81 -2.07
C GLN A 58 5.00 -9.89 -2.64
N LYS A 59 4.61 -10.86 -1.81
CA LYS A 59 3.68 -11.92 -2.20
C LYS A 59 2.32 -11.35 -2.60
N ILE A 60 1.74 -10.45 -1.79
CA ILE A 60 0.44 -9.80 -2.08
C ILE A 60 0.50 -9.07 -3.43
N ILE A 61 1.59 -8.35 -3.71
CA ILE A 61 1.77 -7.66 -5.00
C ILE A 61 1.79 -8.65 -6.16
N THR A 62 2.60 -9.70 -6.07
CA THR A 62 2.73 -10.70 -7.13
C THR A 62 1.41 -11.44 -7.35
N ASP A 63 0.73 -11.86 -6.28
CA ASP A 63 -0.56 -12.56 -6.35
C ASP A 63 -1.64 -11.66 -6.98
N SER A 64 -1.73 -10.40 -6.56
CA SER A 64 -2.70 -9.43 -7.08
C SER A 64 -2.44 -9.08 -8.55
N ALA A 65 -1.18 -8.83 -8.91
CA ALA A 65 -0.79 -8.53 -10.30
C ALA A 65 -1.02 -9.73 -11.23
N THR A 66 -0.76 -10.95 -10.74
CA THR A 66 -1.04 -12.18 -11.47
C THR A 66 -2.54 -12.38 -11.67
N ALA A 67 -3.35 -12.17 -10.62
CA ALA A 67 -4.81 -12.27 -10.69
C ALA A 67 -5.42 -11.22 -11.63
N ALA A 68 -4.83 -10.03 -11.71
CA ALA A 68 -5.23 -8.97 -12.65
C ALA A 68 -4.76 -9.22 -14.10
N GLY A 69 -4.00 -10.29 -14.36
CA GLY A 69 -3.48 -10.63 -15.69
C GLY A 69 -2.37 -9.69 -16.18
N LEU A 70 -1.65 -9.03 -15.26
CA LEU A 70 -0.58 -8.12 -15.64
C LEU A 70 0.64 -8.90 -16.15
N PRO A 71 1.22 -8.51 -17.29
CA PRO A 71 2.41 -9.15 -17.81
C PRO A 71 3.58 -8.92 -16.87
N ALA A 72 4.42 -9.95 -16.70
CA ALA A 72 5.60 -9.92 -15.85
C ALA A 72 5.32 -9.52 -14.38
N ALA A 73 4.17 -9.93 -13.82
CA ALA A 73 3.81 -9.74 -12.41
C ALA A 73 4.91 -10.16 -11.42
N TYR A 74 5.70 -11.17 -11.76
CA TYR A 74 6.83 -11.64 -10.96
C TYR A 74 8.01 -10.65 -10.88
N LEU A 75 8.07 -9.63 -11.76
CA LEU A 75 9.08 -8.58 -11.74
C LEU A 75 8.66 -7.36 -10.90
N PHE A 76 7.42 -7.31 -10.43
CA PHE A 76 6.96 -6.18 -9.63
C PHE A 76 7.63 -6.28 -8.26
N MET A 77 8.24 -5.19 -7.80
CA MET A 77 8.95 -5.18 -6.52
C MET A 77 8.41 -4.08 -5.60
N THR A 78 8.49 -4.33 -4.29
CA THR A 78 8.27 -3.28 -3.29
C THR A 78 9.44 -2.29 -3.33
N HIS A 79 9.14 -1.02 -3.60
CA HIS A 79 10.12 0.05 -3.41
C HIS A 79 9.81 0.78 -2.10
N CYS A 80 10.63 0.56 -1.08
CA CYS A 80 10.67 1.49 0.05
C CYS A 80 11.28 2.80 -0.43
N PHE A 81 10.72 3.95 -0.03
CA PHE A 81 11.26 5.31 -0.25
C PHE A 81 12.64 5.56 0.40
N ARG A 82 13.45 4.52 0.63
CA ARG A 82 14.73 4.60 1.32
C ARG A 82 15.90 5.04 0.43
N ARG A 83 15.77 5.05 -0.91
CA ARG A 83 16.63 5.78 -1.88
C ARG A 83 16.33 5.36 -3.33
N GLY A 84 15.99 6.34 -4.18
CA GLY A 84 16.20 6.32 -5.64
C GLY A 84 15.23 5.50 -6.51
N GLY A 85 14.65 6.13 -7.53
CA GLY A 85 13.97 5.48 -8.66
C GLY A 85 12.52 5.93 -8.84
N ALA A 86 11.60 5.36 -8.07
CA ALA A 86 10.16 5.62 -8.17
C ALA A 86 9.72 7.04 -7.73
N GLN A 87 10.66 7.84 -7.18
CA GLN A 87 10.42 9.26 -6.89
C GLN A 87 9.97 10.04 -8.13
N TYR A 88 10.30 9.59 -9.35
CA TYR A 88 9.99 10.35 -10.57
C TYR A 88 8.47 10.54 -10.81
N ARG A 89 7.61 9.57 -10.44
CA ARG A 89 6.16 9.76 -10.58
C ARG A 89 5.58 10.72 -9.55
N PHE A 90 6.15 10.78 -8.34
CA PHE A 90 5.67 11.66 -7.28
C PHE A 90 6.37 13.04 -7.25
N MET A 91 7.56 13.18 -7.83
CA MET A 91 8.29 14.46 -7.88
C MET A 91 7.69 15.44 -8.88
N PHE A 92 6.99 14.94 -9.91
CA PHE A 92 6.39 15.76 -10.96
C PHE A 92 4.86 15.61 -11.06
N ALA A 93 4.24 14.79 -10.21
CA ALA A 93 2.79 14.76 -10.10
C ALA A 93 2.31 16.07 -9.45
N PRO A 94 1.28 16.73 -10.01
CA PRO A 94 0.60 17.82 -9.32
C PRO A 94 0.09 17.35 -7.96
N ILE A 95 0.01 18.28 -7.01
CA ILE A 95 -0.58 18.00 -5.71
C ILE A 95 -2.05 17.61 -5.91
N GLY A 96 -2.42 16.37 -5.58
CA GLY A 96 -3.81 15.92 -5.55
C GLY A 96 -4.43 15.48 -6.88
N GLU A 97 -3.62 15.03 -7.85
CA GLU A 97 -4.11 14.34 -9.07
C GLU A 97 -3.97 12.82 -8.99
#